data_AF-A0A921T8V9-F1
#
_entry.id   AF-A0A921T8V9-F1
#
_cell.length_a   1.000
_cell.length_b   1.000
_cell.length_c   1.000
_cell.angle_alpha   90.00
_cell.angle_beta   90.00
_cell.angle_gamma   90.00
#
_symmetry.space_group_name_H-M   'P 1'
#
loop_
_entity.id
_entity.type
_entity.pdbx_description
1 polymer ?
#
loop_
_entity_poly.entity_id
_entity_poly.type
_entity_poly.pdbx_seq_one_letter_code
_entity_poly.pdbx_strand_id
1 'polypeptide(L)'
;MLMSTNSYLEFYLSLLSWIINNGLWSVLSDTGLFAAPFGAIILQEWLSARQQGADEGNKGLLSVPRIENRLWLAYIVVLFGCAPVFPLSLSSVTFDDAASQRCGVSVAQPTETAWGTTFNTIGERSANVPIWWFLVHALSKGVTAAATASIPCTPDIRQMRMEIDSSRIDSQVLLQEVADFTRDCYGYSRSRLFTNRPLLDKVQSHDASWIGSSYLLDTPGYYDTDRSRTPRISWPYDESRDVSLPRLENGAGYP
;
A
#
# COMPACT_ATOMS: atom_id res chain seq x y z
N MET A 1 -9.75 11.99 -19.87
CA MET A 1 -8.74 12.43 -18.88
C MET A 1 -8.91 11.54 -17.66
N LEU A 2 -7.80 11.07 -17.10
CA LEU A 2 -7.76 10.08 -16.01
C LEU A 2 -7.31 10.79 -14.72
N MET A 3 -7.84 10.40 -13.57
CA MET A 3 -7.53 10.97 -12.26
C MET A 3 -6.70 9.97 -11.45
N SER A 4 -5.39 10.13 -11.29
CA SER A 4 -4.54 9.10 -10.66
C SER A 4 -4.58 9.06 -9.12
N THR A 5 -4.21 7.91 -8.54
CA THR A 5 -4.09 7.69 -7.08
C THR A 5 -2.84 6.88 -6.74
N ASN A 6 -2.31 7.05 -5.52
CA ASN A 6 -1.04 6.43 -5.09
C ASN A 6 -1.21 5.22 -4.17
N SER A 7 -2.44 4.89 -3.77
CA SER A 7 -2.73 3.70 -2.94
C SER A 7 -4.15 3.20 -3.16
N TYR A 8 -4.39 1.92 -2.85
CA TYR A 8 -5.72 1.33 -2.91
C TYR A 8 -6.72 2.03 -1.97
N LEU A 9 -6.25 2.46 -0.79
CA LEU A 9 -7.09 3.14 0.21
C LEU A 9 -7.53 4.50 -0.31
N GLU A 10 -6.61 5.21 -0.97
CA GLU A 10 -6.90 6.51 -1.57
C GLU A 10 -7.94 6.40 -2.69
N PHE A 11 -7.84 5.38 -3.53
CA PHE A 11 -8.84 5.08 -4.54
C PHE A 11 -10.25 4.98 -3.91
N TYR A 12 -10.39 4.16 -2.86
CA TYR A 12 -11.69 3.96 -2.21
C TYR A 12 -12.22 5.21 -1.52
N LEU A 13 -11.38 5.90 -0.74
CA LEU A 13 -11.77 7.10 0.01
C LEU A 13 -12.10 8.27 -0.91
N SER A 14 -11.37 8.44 -2.02
CA SER A 14 -11.68 9.48 -3.01
C SER A 14 -13.04 9.24 -3.67
N LEU A 15 -13.34 8.00 -4.09
CA LEU A 15 -14.66 7.65 -4.64
C LEU A 15 -15.79 7.91 -3.62
N LEU A 16 -15.64 7.41 -2.39
CA LEU A 16 -16.64 7.62 -1.33
C LEU A 16 -16.89 9.10 -1.07
N SER A 17 -15.83 9.90 -1.04
CA SER A 17 -15.92 11.35 -0.81
C SER A 17 -16.74 12.06 -1.90
N TRP A 18 -16.54 11.68 -3.16
CA TRP A 18 -17.29 12.26 -4.27
C TRP A 18 -18.75 11.82 -4.31
N ILE A 19 -19.05 10.58 -3.92
CA ILE A 19 -20.43 10.11 -3.75
C ILE A 19 -21.15 10.93 -2.68
N ILE A 20 -20.51 11.14 -1.53
CA ILE A 20 -21.07 11.98 -0.45
C ILE A 20 -21.26 13.41 -0.94
N ASN A 21 -20.28 13.97 -1.65
CA ASN A 21 -20.36 15.32 -2.21
C ASN A 21 -21.55 15.47 -3.19
N ASN A 22 -21.82 14.47 -4.03
CA ASN A 22 -22.98 14.51 -4.91
C ASN A 22 -24.30 14.45 -4.15
N GLY A 23 -24.37 13.66 -3.08
CA GLY A 23 -25.51 13.66 -2.17
C GLY A 23 -25.75 15.04 -1.55
N LEU A 24 -24.69 15.68 -1.03
CA LEU A 24 -24.76 17.03 -0.48
C LEU A 24 -25.19 18.08 -1.53
N TRP A 25 -24.63 18.01 -2.74
CA TRP A 25 -25.00 18.89 -3.83
C TRP A 25 -26.48 18.73 -4.24
N SER A 26 -27.00 17.49 -4.28
CA SER A 26 -28.43 17.24 -4.52
C SER A 26 -29.28 17.93 -3.47
N VAL A 27 -28.95 17.79 -2.18
CA VAL A 27 -29.70 18.45 -1.11
C VAL A 27 -29.63 19.99 -1.22
N LEU A 28 -28.46 20.55 -1.53
CA LEU A 28 -28.26 21.98 -1.76
C LEU A 28 -29.08 22.50 -2.96
N SER A 29 -29.16 21.72 -4.02
CA SER A 29 -29.96 21.96 -5.21
C SER A 29 -31.46 21.96 -4.88
N ASP A 30 -31.93 20.89 -4.25
CA ASP A 30 -33.35 20.65 -3.98
C ASP A 30 -33.92 21.64 -2.98
N THR A 31 -33.11 22.07 -2.00
CA THR A 31 -33.50 23.10 -1.03
C THR A 31 -33.35 24.52 -1.57
N GLY A 32 -32.71 24.71 -2.74
CA GLY A 32 -32.38 26.03 -3.28
C GLY A 32 -31.32 26.78 -2.47
N LEU A 33 -30.68 26.14 -1.48
CA LEU A 33 -29.71 26.78 -0.59
C LEU A 33 -28.45 27.24 -1.34
N PHE A 34 -28.15 26.68 -2.51
CA PHE A 34 -27.10 27.18 -3.39
C PHE A 34 -27.29 28.65 -3.81
N ALA A 35 -28.54 29.17 -3.77
CA ALA A 35 -28.87 30.55 -4.11
C ALA A 35 -28.57 31.55 -2.97
N ALA A 36 -28.39 31.06 -1.74
CA ALA A 36 -28.12 31.89 -0.56
C ALA A 36 -26.92 32.87 -0.73
N PRO A 37 -25.74 32.46 -1.24
CA PRO A 37 -24.63 33.38 -1.47
C PRO A 37 -24.98 34.48 -2.49
N PHE A 38 -25.78 34.21 -3.51
CA PHE A 38 -26.22 35.22 -4.47
C PHE A 38 -27.15 36.25 -3.82
N GLY A 39 -28.10 35.79 -3.00
CA GLY A 39 -28.96 36.67 -2.21
C GLY A 39 -28.16 37.55 -1.24
N ALA A 40 -27.14 36.98 -0.60
CA ALA A 40 -26.25 37.72 0.29
C ALA A 40 -25.48 38.83 -0.45
N ILE A 41 -24.97 38.57 -1.66
CA ILE A 41 -24.28 39.59 -2.48
C ILE A 41 -25.23 40.74 -2.82
N ILE A 42 -26.45 40.44 -3.28
CA ILE A 42 -27.45 41.46 -3.63
C ILE A 42 -27.81 42.31 -2.40
N LEU A 43 -28.03 41.66 -1.25
CA LEU A 43 -28.37 42.34 -0.01
C LEU A 43 -27.22 43.21 0.52
N GLN A 44 -25.97 42.71 0.45
CA GLN A 44 -24.79 43.48 0.83
C GLN A 44 -24.64 44.74 -0.03
N GLU A 45 -24.72 44.62 -1.36
CA GLU A 45 -24.61 45.77 -2.26
C GLU A 45 -25.77 46.75 -2.08
N TRP A 46 -26.99 46.26 -1.84
CA TRP A 46 -28.14 47.10 -1.55
C TRP A 46 -27.99 47.89 -0.25
N LEU A 47 -27.48 47.27 0.81
CA LEU A 47 -27.18 47.96 2.07
C LEU A 47 -26.03 48.96 1.90
N SER A 48 -24.97 48.60 1.17
CA SER A 48 -23.85 49.50 0.88
C SER A 48 -24.29 50.72 0.05
N ALA A 49 -25.18 50.54 -0.93
CA ALA A 49 -25.74 51.63 -1.72
C ALA A 49 -26.60 52.59 -0.86
N ARG A 50 -27.25 52.09 0.19
CA ARG A 50 -27.99 52.93 1.16
C ARG A 50 -27.09 53.72 2.11
N GLN A 51 -25.92 53.19 2.45
CA GLN A 51 -24.96 53.86 3.35
C GLN A 51 -24.17 54.98 2.65
N GLN A 52 -24.09 54.98 1.33
CA GLN A 52 -23.39 56.00 0.55
C GLN A 52 -24.11 57.36 0.61
N GLY A 53 -23.35 58.45 0.77
CA GLY A 53 -23.84 59.83 0.86
C GLY A 53 -24.49 60.34 -0.44
N ALA A 54 -25.09 61.54 -0.39
CA ALA A 54 -25.75 62.14 -1.57
C ALA A 54 -24.79 62.57 -2.70
N ASP A 55 -23.48 62.54 -2.43
CA ASP A 55 -22.41 63.08 -3.30
C ASP A 55 -21.92 62.10 -4.39
N GLU A 56 -22.44 60.87 -4.42
CA GLU A 56 -22.00 59.79 -5.33
C GLU A 56 -22.76 59.75 -6.68
N GLY A 57 -23.63 60.72 -6.96
CA GLY A 57 -24.43 60.74 -8.19
C GLY A 57 -25.52 59.67 -8.25
N ASN A 58 -25.84 59.15 -9.45
CA ASN A 58 -26.92 58.15 -9.62
C ASN A 58 -26.51 56.78 -9.06
N LYS A 59 -26.85 56.55 -7.80
CA LYS A 59 -26.57 55.33 -7.02
C LYS A 59 -27.08 54.05 -7.67
N GLY A 60 -28.18 54.13 -8.44
CA GLY A 60 -28.74 52.98 -9.15
C GLY A 60 -27.87 52.56 -10.34
N LEU A 61 -27.40 53.53 -11.12
CA LEU A 61 -26.60 53.26 -12.32
C LEU A 61 -25.20 52.71 -11.98
N LEU A 62 -24.63 53.12 -10.83
CA LEU A 62 -23.30 52.69 -10.37
C LEU A 62 -23.31 51.36 -9.61
N SER A 63 -24.43 50.97 -9.00
CA SER A 63 -24.56 49.72 -8.25
C SER A 63 -24.83 48.51 -9.16
N VAL A 64 -25.53 48.69 -10.27
CA VAL A 64 -25.80 47.63 -11.26
C VAL A 64 -24.53 46.92 -11.76
N PRO A 65 -23.50 47.62 -12.29
CA PRO A 65 -22.30 46.94 -12.80
C PRO A 65 -21.47 46.28 -11.68
N ARG A 66 -21.55 46.78 -10.43
CA ARG A 66 -20.90 46.14 -9.28
C ARG A 66 -21.56 44.83 -8.89
N ILE A 67 -22.90 44.84 -8.81
CA ILE A 67 -23.70 43.64 -8.55
C ILE A 67 -23.48 42.62 -9.67
N GLU A 68 -23.52 43.06 -10.94
CA GLU A 68 -23.30 42.21 -12.11
C GLU A 68 -21.95 41.49 -12.04
N ASN A 69 -20.85 42.23 -11.83
CA ASN A 69 -19.52 41.61 -11.76
C ASN A 69 -19.40 40.61 -10.60
N ARG A 70 -19.93 40.95 -9.42
CA ARG A 70 -19.89 40.05 -8.24
C ARG A 70 -20.77 38.80 -8.46
N LEU A 71 -21.94 38.95 -9.07
CA LEU A 71 -22.81 37.82 -9.40
C LEU A 71 -22.17 36.91 -10.45
N TRP A 72 -21.52 37.47 -11.48
CA TRP A 72 -20.78 36.69 -12.48
C TRP A 72 -19.65 35.87 -11.85
N LEU A 73 -18.85 36.48 -10.99
CA LEU A 73 -17.79 35.78 -10.26
C LEU A 73 -18.36 34.66 -9.39
N ALA A 74 -19.42 34.93 -8.62
CA ALA A 74 -20.07 33.91 -7.79
C ALA A 74 -20.65 32.77 -8.64
N TYR A 75 -21.25 33.08 -9.78
CA TYR A 75 -21.80 32.10 -10.71
C TYR A 75 -20.72 31.17 -11.26
N ILE A 76 -19.58 31.72 -11.69
CA ILE A 76 -18.43 30.94 -12.16
C ILE A 76 -17.91 30.03 -11.05
N VAL A 77 -17.77 30.54 -9.82
CA VAL A 77 -17.31 29.74 -8.66
C VAL A 77 -18.25 28.56 -8.40
N VAL A 78 -19.56 28.78 -8.40
CA VAL A 78 -20.53 27.72 -8.17
C VAL A 78 -20.51 26.68 -9.29
N LEU A 79 -20.48 27.10 -10.56
CA LEU A 79 -20.42 26.19 -11.70
C LEU A 79 -19.12 25.38 -11.74
N PHE A 80 -17.98 26.03 -11.51
CA PHE A 80 -16.68 25.41 -11.70
C PHE A 80 -16.20 24.63 -10.46
N GLY A 81 -16.54 25.14 -9.27
CA GLY A 81 -16.08 24.63 -7.98
C GLY A 81 -17.08 23.72 -7.25
N CYS A 82 -18.39 23.94 -7.42
CA CYS A 82 -19.40 23.22 -6.63
C CYS A 82 -20.23 22.24 -7.46
N ALA A 83 -20.62 22.61 -8.68
CA ALA A 83 -21.48 21.77 -9.52
C ALA A 83 -20.73 20.51 -10.01
N PRO A 84 -21.21 19.31 -9.68
CA PRO A 84 -20.58 18.06 -10.08
C PRO A 84 -21.06 17.64 -11.48
N VAL A 85 -20.47 18.25 -12.50
CA VAL A 85 -20.85 18.06 -13.92
C VAL A 85 -20.02 16.99 -14.64
N PHE A 86 -18.79 16.70 -14.19
CA PHE A 86 -17.93 15.73 -14.88
C PHE A 86 -18.11 14.33 -14.30
N PRO A 87 -18.45 13.31 -15.12
CA PRO A 87 -18.57 11.95 -14.63
C PRO A 87 -17.19 11.38 -14.27
N LEU A 88 -17.04 10.87 -13.05
CA LEU A 88 -15.93 9.98 -12.72
C LEU A 88 -16.28 8.59 -13.23
N SER A 89 -15.53 8.11 -14.20
CA SER A 89 -15.48 6.67 -14.48
C SER A 89 -14.41 6.03 -13.60
N LEU A 90 -14.65 4.86 -13.04
CA LEU A 90 -13.71 4.23 -12.12
C LEU A 90 -12.55 3.50 -12.83
N SER A 91 -12.71 3.27 -14.14
CA SER A 91 -11.58 3.01 -15.05
C SER A 91 -10.67 4.22 -15.24
N SER A 92 -11.12 5.42 -14.84
CA SER A 92 -10.31 6.63 -14.96
C SER A 92 -9.34 6.86 -13.82
N VAL A 93 -9.45 6.10 -12.73
CA VAL A 93 -8.54 6.21 -11.60
C VAL A 93 -7.50 5.10 -11.64
N THR A 94 -6.33 5.42 -12.16
CA THR A 94 -5.22 4.48 -12.34
C THR A 94 -4.19 4.61 -11.22
N PHE A 95 -3.65 3.47 -10.79
CA PHE A 95 -2.48 3.39 -9.90
C PHE A 95 -1.19 3.47 -10.73
N ASP A 96 -0.19 4.24 -10.27
CA ASP A 96 1.11 4.35 -10.95
C ASP A 96 2.11 3.31 -10.43
N ASP A 97 2.13 2.13 -11.06
CA ASP A 97 2.97 0.99 -10.69
C ASP A 97 4.44 1.16 -11.12
N ALA A 98 4.70 1.94 -12.17
CA ALA A 98 6.03 2.10 -12.74
C ALA A 98 7.01 2.79 -11.77
N ALA A 99 6.50 3.71 -10.93
CA ALA A 99 7.29 4.37 -9.90
C ALA A 99 7.59 3.43 -8.71
N SER A 100 6.59 2.64 -8.29
CA SER A 100 6.69 1.68 -7.18
C SER A 100 7.73 0.58 -7.44
N GLN A 101 7.75 0.03 -8.66
CA GLN A 101 8.71 -1.01 -9.05
C GLN A 101 10.18 -0.57 -8.99
N ARG A 102 10.47 0.71 -9.27
CA ARG A 102 11.84 1.25 -9.23
C ARG A 102 12.44 1.28 -7.82
N CYS A 103 11.58 1.39 -6.81
CA CYS A 103 12.00 1.51 -5.42
C CYS A 103 11.91 0.19 -4.64
N GLY A 104 11.64 -0.93 -5.33
CA GLY A 104 11.53 -2.25 -4.69
C GLY A 104 10.31 -2.39 -3.76
N VAL A 105 9.37 -1.44 -3.82
CA VAL A 105 8.14 -1.45 -3.04
C VAL A 105 7.00 -1.79 -4.00
N SER A 106 6.54 -3.05 -3.98
CA SER A 106 5.34 -3.44 -4.73
C SER A 106 4.11 -3.23 -3.86
N VAL A 107 3.23 -2.31 -4.26
CA VAL A 107 1.91 -2.18 -3.64
C VAL A 107 0.95 -3.02 -4.47
N ALA A 108 0.17 -3.90 -3.83
CA ALA A 108 -0.79 -4.74 -4.53
C ALA A 108 -1.76 -3.88 -5.36
N GLN A 109 -1.92 -4.22 -6.64
CA GLN A 109 -2.89 -3.53 -7.48
C GLN A 109 -4.30 -3.83 -6.95
N PRO A 110 -5.26 -2.89 -7.08
CA PRO A 110 -6.63 -3.13 -6.64
C PRO A 110 -7.20 -4.45 -7.17
N THR A 111 -6.92 -4.80 -8.43
CA THR A 111 -7.31 -6.05 -9.11
C THR A 111 -6.75 -7.33 -8.48
N GLU A 112 -5.62 -7.24 -7.76
CA GLU A 112 -4.96 -8.37 -7.11
C GLU A 112 -5.38 -8.54 -5.63
N THR A 113 -6.27 -7.68 -5.15
CA THR A 113 -6.80 -7.76 -3.78
C THR A 113 -8.23 -8.31 -3.78
N ALA A 114 -8.70 -8.80 -2.63
CA ALA A 114 -10.08 -9.28 -2.43
C ALA A 114 -11.16 -8.23 -2.74
N TRP A 115 -10.77 -6.97 -2.92
CA TRP A 115 -11.65 -5.85 -3.23
C TRP A 115 -11.83 -5.60 -4.73
N GLY A 116 -11.10 -6.34 -5.59
CA GLY A 116 -11.03 -6.21 -7.06
C GLY A 116 -12.38 -6.06 -7.78
N THR A 117 -13.45 -6.62 -7.21
CA THR A 117 -14.80 -6.65 -7.78
C THR A 117 -15.72 -5.50 -7.32
N THR A 118 -15.37 -4.76 -6.27
CA THR A 118 -16.20 -3.71 -5.66
C THR A 118 -15.85 -2.27 -6.05
N PHE A 119 -14.91 -2.08 -6.99
CA PHE A 119 -14.29 -0.78 -7.20
C PHE A 119 -15.03 0.19 -8.13
N ASN A 120 -16.05 -0.25 -8.88
CA ASN A 120 -16.72 0.60 -9.87
C ASN A 120 -18.04 1.22 -9.39
N THR A 121 -18.53 0.83 -8.22
CA THR A 121 -19.74 1.40 -7.63
C THR A 121 -19.73 1.12 -6.14
N ILE A 122 -20.01 2.12 -5.31
CA ILE A 122 -20.35 1.88 -3.91
C ILE A 122 -21.87 1.85 -3.84
N GLY A 123 -22.45 0.65 -3.70
CA GLY A 123 -23.90 0.44 -3.73
C GLY A 123 -24.55 0.88 -5.05
N GLU A 124 -24.00 0.45 -6.19
CA GLU A 124 -24.50 0.75 -7.55
C GLU A 124 -24.44 2.24 -7.98
N ARG A 125 -23.79 3.10 -7.20
CA ARG A 125 -23.67 4.54 -7.50
C ARG A 125 -22.27 4.91 -8.00
N SER A 126 -22.24 5.71 -9.07
CA SER A 126 -21.07 6.45 -9.56
C SER A 126 -21.15 7.91 -9.13
N ALA A 127 -19.99 8.59 -9.07
CA ALA A 127 -19.93 10.00 -8.69
C ALA A 127 -19.51 10.91 -9.86
N ASN A 128 -19.87 12.18 -9.75
CA ASN A 128 -19.41 13.27 -10.60
C ASN A 128 -18.56 14.25 -9.78
N VAL A 129 -17.61 14.91 -10.43
CA VAL A 129 -16.67 15.84 -9.78
C VAL A 129 -16.79 17.23 -10.40
N PRO A 130 -16.64 18.30 -9.61
CA PRO A 130 -16.50 19.64 -10.15
C PRO A 130 -15.16 19.83 -10.88
N ILE A 131 -15.16 20.63 -11.94
CA ILE A 131 -13.99 20.78 -12.82
C ILE A 131 -12.76 21.29 -12.06
N TRP A 132 -12.95 22.27 -11.18
CA TRP A 132 -11.89 22.82 -10.35
C TRP A 132 -11.17 21.74 -9.55
N TRP A 133 -11.92 20.92 -8.83
CA TRP A 133 -11.36 19.90 -7.96
C TRP A 133 -10.70 18.78 -8.75
N PHE A 134 -11.25 18.43 -9.92
CA PHE A 134 -10.59 17.50 -10.84
C PHE A 134 -9.20 18.02 -11.25
N LEU A 135 -9.10 19.29 -11.65
CA LEU A 135 -7.83 19.91 -12.03
C LEU A 135 -6.86 20.00 -10.86
N VAL A 136 -7.33 20.43 -9.69
CA VAL A 136 -6.51 20.52 -8.48
C VAL A 136 -5.98 19.15 -8.08
N HIS A 137 -6.81 18.10 -8.13
CA HIS A 137 -6.38 16.73 -7.84
C HIS A 137 -5.34 16.26 -8.85
N ALA A 138 -5.58 16.43 -10.14
CA ALA A 138 -4.64 16.03 -11.19
C ALA A 138 -3.29 16.76 -11.07
N LEU A 139 -3.31 18.08 -10.82
CA LEU A 139 -2.10 18.87 -10.64
C LEU A 139 -1.35 18.48 -9.36
N SER A 140 -2.07 18.36 -8.23
CA SER A 140 -1.49 17.95 -6.95
C SER A 140 -0.81 16.59 -7.08
N LYS A 141 -1.47 15.64 -7.75
CA LYS A 141 -0.89 14.33 -8.02
C LYS A 141 0.32 14.37 -8.93
N GLY A 142 0.27 15.15 -10.00
CA GLY A 142 1.42 15.33 -10.89
C GLY A 142 2.64 15.89 -10.13
N VAL A 143 2.43 16.91 -9.29
CA VAL A 143 3.50 17.52 -8.48
C VAL A 143 4.05 16.54 -7.46
N THR A 144 3.19 15.83 -6.71
CA THR A 144 3.65 14.83 -5.73
C THR A 144 4.39 13.69 -6.40
N ALA A 145 3.88 13.17 -7.53
CA ALA A 145 4.54 12.11 -8.29
C ALA A 145 5.92 12.54 -8.81
N ALA A 146 6.03 13.77 -9.34
CA ALA A 146 7.30 14.34 -9.77
C ALA A 146 8.28 14.51 -8.61
N ALA A 147 7.82 14.96 -7.45
CA ALA A 147 8.63 15.09 -6.25
C ALA A 147 9.13 13.71 -5.77
N THR A 148 8.26 12.69 -5.72
CA THR A 148 8.67 11.33 -5.33
C THR A 148 9.63 10.71 -6.35
N ALA A 149 9.45 10.97 -7.64
CA ALA A 149 10.35 10.48 -8.69
C ALA A 149 11.75 11.10 -8.63
N SER A 150 11.91 12.23 -7.94
CA SER A 150 13.21 12.86 -7.69
C SER A 150 14.00 12.20 -6.55
N ILE A 151 13.33 11.38 -5.73
CA ILE A 151 13.98 10.65 -4.63
C ILE A 151 14.82 9.53 -5.25
N PRO A 152 16.13 9.46 -4.98
CA PRO A 152 16.97 8.39 -5.49
C PRO A 152 16.61 7.08 -4.80
N CYS A 153 15.88 6.22 -5.52
CA CYS A 153 15.59 4.86 -5.10
C CYS A 153 16.74 3.91 -5.45
N THR A 154 17.89 4.14 -4.83
CA THR A 154 18.99 3.17 -4.87
C THR A 154 18.77 2.18 -3.74
N PRO A 155 18.72 0.86 -3.98
CA PRO A 155 18.68 -0.10 -2.89
C PRO A 155 19.93 0.12 -2.04
N ASP A 156 19.74 0.52 -0.77
CA ASP A 156 20.86 0.81 0.12
C ASP A 156 21.57 -0.50 0.46
N ILE A 157 22.57 -0.84 -0.36
CA ILE A 157 23.47 -1.96 -0.14
C ILE A 157 24.10 -1.92 1.25
N ARG A 158 24.22 -0.75 1.86
CA ARG A 158 24.77 -0.59 3.21
C ARG A 158 23.75 -1.03 4.26
N GLN A 159 22.47 -0.72 4.09
CA GLN A 159 21.41 -1.18 4.98
C GLN A 159 21.21 -2.69 4.87
N MET A 160 21.17 -3.24 3.65
CA MET A 160 21.13 -4.70 3.45
C MET A 160 22.35 -5.39 4.08
N ARG A 161 23.54 -4.79 3.95
CA ARG A 161 24.74 -5.32 4.60
C ARG A 161 24.64 -5.29 6.12
N MET A 162 24.11 -4.21 6.70
CA MET A 162 23.94 -4.07 8.14
C MET A 162 22.91 -5.07 8.70
N GLU A 163 21.85 -5.35 7.95
CA GLU A 163 20.84 -6.36 8.29
C GLU A 163 21.39 -7.79 8.14
N ILE A 164 22.18 -8.04 7.09
CA ILE A 164 22.91 -9.32 6.95
C ILE A 164 23.88 -9.49 8.13
N ASP A 165 24.64 -8.45 8.46
CA ASP A 165 25.60 -8.47 9.57
C ASP A 165 24.89 -8.66 10.93
N SER A 166 23.69 -8.09 11.13
CA SER A 166 22.91 -8.30 12.36
C SER A 166 22.23 -9.66 12.43
N SER A 167 21.93 -10.27 11.29
CA SER A 167 21.39 -11.64 11.21
C SER A 167 22.46 -12.73 11.34
N ARG A 168 23.73 -12.36 11.36
CA ARG A 168 24.84 -13.30 11.44
C ARG A 168 24.90 -13.96 12.82
N ILE A 169 25.21 -15.25 12.83
CA ILE A 169 25.46 -16.00 14.08
C ILE A 169 26.80 -15.51 14.67
N ASP A 170 26.75 -14.82 15.81
CA ASP A 170 27.93 -14.28 16.51
C ASP A 170 28.82 -15.36 17.16
N SER A 171 28.20 -16.43 17.66
CA SER A 171 28.92 -17.53 18.31
C SER A 171 29.61 -18.42 17.29
N GLN A 172 30.95 -18.43 17.30
CA GLN A 172 31.74 -19.31 16.43
C GLN A 172 31.43 -20.80 16.66
N VAL A 173 31.10 -21.19 17.89
CA VAL A 173 30.74 -22.57 18.24
C VAL A 173 29.42 -22.96 17.58
N LEU A 174 28.40 -22.09 17.67
CA LEU A 174 27.10 -22.34 17.05
C LEU A 174 27.21 -22.37 15.52
N LEU A 175 28.04 -21.51 14.95
CA LEU A 175 28.29 -21.48 13.50
C LEU A 175 28.91 -22.81 13.03
N GLN A 176 29.83 -23.38 13.81
CA GLN A 176 30.40 -24.70 13.54
C GLN A 176 29.38 -25.83 13.71
N GLU A 177 28.55 -25.79 14.76
CA GLU A 177 27.47 -26.77 14.96
C GLU A 177 26.47 -26.77 13.80
N VAL A 178 26.07 -25.58 13.31
CA VAL A 178 25.21 -25.44 12.14
C VAL A 178 25.91 -25.94 10.87
N ALA A 179 27.21 -25.66 10.70
CA ALA A 179 27.99 -26.16 9.56
C ALA A 179 28.12 -27.68 9.55
N ASP A 180 28.26 -28.30 10.72
CA ASP A 180 28.32 -29.75 10.83
C ASP A 180 26.94 -30.39 10.63
N PHE A 181 25.88 -29.85 11.23
CA PHE A 181 24.50 -30.32 11.02
C PHE A 181 24.11 -30.24 9.53
N THR A 182 24.47 -29.14 8.87
CA THR A 182 24.18 -28.97 7.44
C THR A 182 24.90 -30.00 6.57
N ARG A 183 26.13 -30.38 6.94
CA ARG A 183 26.92 -31.38 6.23
C ARG A 183 26.45 -32.80 6.51
N ASP A 184 26.16 -33.12 7.77
CA ASP A 184 25.96 -34.49 8.23
C ASP A 184 24.50 -34.96 8.11
N CYS A 185 23.52 -34.07 8.27
CA CYS A 185 22.09 -34.42 8.19
C CYS A 185 21.40 -33.74 6.99
N TYR A 186 21.43 -32.41 6.93
CA TYR A 186 20.67 -31.64 5.91
C TYR A 186 21.07 -31.95 4.47
N GLY A 187 22.36 -31.97 4.18
CA GLY A 187 22.86 -32.24 2.82
C GLY A 187 22.44 -33.62 2.31
N TYR A 188 22.52 -34.65 3.15
CA TYR A 188 22.12 -36.01 2.78
C TYR A 188 20.61 -36.13 2.61
N SER A 189 19.83 -35.63 3.57
CA SER A 189 18.37 -35.63 3.50
C SER A 189 17.86 -34.87 2.27
N ARG A 190 18.45 -33.72 1.94
CA ARG A 190 18.11 -32.95 0.73
C ARG A 190 18.50 -33.68 -0.55
N SER A 191 19.64 -34.37 -0.56
CA SER A 191 20.05 -35.24 -1.69
C SER A 191 19.05 -36.38 -1.92
N ARG A 192 18.58 -37.04 -0.85
CA ARG A 192 17.53 -38.07 -0.94
C ARG A 192 16.21 -37.49 -1.45
N LEU A 193 15.83 -36.30 -1.02
CA LEU A 193 14.64 -35.61 -1.51
C LEU A 193 14.71 -35.38 -3.02
N PHE A 194 15.86 -34.90 -3.51
CA PHE A 194 16.10 -34.70 -4.95
C PHE A 194 16.13 -36.01 -5.75
N THR A 195 16.55 -37.10 -5.13
CA THR A 195 16.61 -38.42 -5.75
C THR A 195 15.21 -39.06 -5.84
N ASN A 196 14.45 -39.02 -4.74
CA ASN A 196 13.13 -39.66 -4.64
C ASN A 196 12.01 -38.86 -5.34
N ARG A 197 12.18 -37.53 -5.49
CA ARG A 197 11.23 -36.61 -6.13
C ARG A 197 9.75 -36.84 -5.74
N PRO A 198 9.42 -36.81 -4.44
CA PRO A 198 8.02 -36.89 -4.02
C PRO A 198 7.22 -35.69 -4.56
N LEU A 199 5.92 -35.87 -4.79
CA LEU A 199 5.03 -34.75 -5.10
C LEU A 199 4.83 -33.90 -3.83
N LEU A 200 5.28 -32.64 -3.88
CA LEU A 200 5.16 -31.66 -2.79
C LEU A 200 4.35 -30.46 -3.26
N ASP A 201 3.52 -29.92 -2.37
CA ASP A 201 2.90 -28.61 -2.58
C ASP A 201 3.93 -27.48 -2.47
N LYS A 202 3.61 -26.28 -2.98
CA LYS A 202 4.50 -25.11 -2.99
C LYS A 202 4.98 -24.74 -1.59
N VAL A 203 4.11 -24.87 -0.57
CA VAL A 203 4.46 -24.61 0.83
C VAL A 203 5.48 -25.63 1.35
N GLN A 204 5.26 -26.91 1.08
CA GLN A 204 6.16 -28.00 1.50
C GLN A 204 7.50 -27.93 0.78
N SER A 205 7.50 -27.59 -0.52
CA SER A 205 8.73 -27.40 -1.28
C SER A 205 9.55 -26.23 -0.76
N HIS A 206 8.91 -25.16 -0.28
CA HIS A 206 9.61 -24.04 0.35
C HIS A 206 10.15 -24.44 1.73
N ASP A 207 9.35 -25.14 2.54
CA ASP A 207 9.78 -25.62 3.87
C ASP A 207 11.03 -26.51 3.76
N ALA A 208 11.06 -27.46 2.83
CA ALA A 208 12.20 -28.36 2.60
C ALA A 208 13.50 -27.66 2.16
N SER A 209 13.43 -26.37 1.79
CA SER A 209 14.60 -25.57 1.40
C SER A 209 15.39 -24.99 2.58
N TRP A 210 14.90 -25.18 3.81
CA TRP A 210 15.50 -24.69 5.05
C TRP A 210 16.00 -25.82 5.96
N ILE A 211 17.04 -25.56 6.75
CA ILE A 211 17.67 -26.56 7.65
C ILE A 211 16.71 -26.98 8.78
N GLY A 212 15.79 -26.12 9.19
CA GLY A 212 14.78 -26.41 10.20
C GLY A 212 13.45 -26.85 9.62
N SER A 213 13.45 -27.45 8.42
CA SER A 213 12.23 -27.92 7.75
C SER A 213 11.46 -28.89 8.64
N SER A 214 10.18 -28.58 8.87
CA SER A 214 9.23 -29.50 9.51
C SER A 214 9.04 -30.78 8.68
N TYR A 215 9.00 -30.65 7.35
CA TYR A 215 8.87 -31.80 6.46
C TYR A 215 10.02 -32.80 6.61
N LEU A 216 11.27 -32.33 6.70
CA LEU A 216 12.44 -33.21 6.89
C LEU A 216 12.53 -33.80 8.31
N LEU A 217 11.93 -33.14 9.30
CA LEU A 217 11.87 -33.63 10.69
C LEU A 217 10.80 -34.71 10.88
N ASP A 218 9.61 -34.48 10.34
CA ASP A 218 8.43 -35.33 10.61
C ASP A 218 8.32 -36.51 9.63
N THR A 219 8.93 -36.40 8.45
CA THR A 219 8.84 -37.45 7.42
C THR A 219 9.94 -38.50 7.64
N PRO A 220 9.59 -39.78 7.79
CA PRO A 220 10.57 -40.85 7.94
C PRO A 220 11.46 -40.99 6.69
N GLY A 221 12.73 -41.30 6.88
CA GLY A 221 13.72 -41.47 5.80
C GLY A 221 14.66 -40.28 5.55
N TYR A 222 14.52 -39.22 6.34
CA TYR A 222 15.31 -37.98 6.27
C TYR A 222 16.12 -37.82 7.57
N TYR A 223 15.79 -36.85 8.42
CA TYR A 223 16.58 -36.55 9.63
C TYR A 223 16.62 -37.68 10.66
N ASP A 224 15.62 -38.56 10.66
CA ASP A 224 15.58 -39.75 11.50
C ASP A 224 16.63 -40.82 11.11
N THR A 225 17.24 -40.70 9.92
CA THR A 225 18.18 -41.71 9.40
C THR A 225 19.63 -41.29 9.43
N ASP A 226 19.89 -39.99 9.38
CA ASP A 226 21.23 -39.42 9.41
C ASP A 226 21.59 -39.07 10.86
N ARG A 227 22.88 -39.04 11.18
CA ARG A 227 23.38 -38.74 12.54
C ARG A 227 24.65 -37.92 12.47
N SER A 228 24.96 -37.18 13.53
CA SER A 228 26.20 -36.42 13.66
C SER A 228 27.42 -37.35 13.57
N ARG A 229 28.44 -36.95 12.79
CA ARG A 229 29.71 -37.71 12.71
C ARG A 229 30.65 -37.42 13.87
N THR A 230 30.47 -36.27 14.51
CA THR A 230 31.24 -35.85 15.68
C THR A 230 30.39 -35.91 16.94
N PRO A 231 30.99 -36.23 18.10
CA PRO A 231 30.27 -36.31 19.37
C PRO A 231 29.85 -34.91 19.84
N ARG A 232 28.62 -34.76 20.35
CA ARG A 232 28.09 -33.49 20.88
C ARG A 232 28.01 -33.56 22.39
N ILE A 233 28.69 -32.64 23.08
CA ILE A 233 28.80 -32.62 24.55
C ILE A 233 27.43 -32.44 25.23
N SER A 234 26.55 -31.66 24.61
CA SER A 234 25.18 -31.42 25.08
C SER A 234 24.24 -32.61 24.89
N TRP A 235 24.69 -33.67 24.20
CA TRP A 235 23.88 -34.82 23.87
C TRP A 235 24.51 -36.09 24.47
N PRO A 236 23.84 -36.79 25.40
CA PRO A 236 24.42 -37.97 26.05
C PRO A 236 24.52 -39.16 25.08
N TYR A 237 25.59 -39.94 25.26
CA TYR A 237 25.77 -41.22 24.57
C TYR A 237 24.63 -42.18 24.92
N ASP A 238 23.97 -42.73 23.91
CA ASP A 238 22.88 -43.69 24.05
C ASP A 238 23.32 -45.04 23.50
N GLU A 239 23.27 -46.09 24.33
CA GLU A 239 23.74 -47.42 23.97
C GLU A 239 22.90 -48.09 22.86
N SER A 240 21.66 -47.65 22.65
CA SER A 240 20.80 -48.14 21.57
C SER A 240 21.04 -47.43 20.24
N ARG A 241 21.28 -46.11 20.26
CA ARG A 241 21.51 -45.27 19.06
C ARG A 241 22.97 -45.31 18.59
N ASP A 242 23.90 -45.23 19.53
CA ASP A 242 25.33 -44.99 19.30
C ASP A 242 26.17 -46.29 19.34
N VAL A 243 25.52 -47.46 19.35
CA VAL A 243 26.12 -48.79 19.59
C VAL A 243 27.40 -49.11 18.79
N SER A 244 27.59 -48.51 17.62
CA SER A 244 28.74 -48.73 16.74
C SER A 244 29.79 -47.60 16.78
N LEU A 245 29.64 -46.62 17.66
CA LEU A 245 30.46 -45.40 17.70
C LEU A 245 31.31 -45.38 18.99
N PRO A 246 32.49 -44.73 18.95
CA PRO A 246 33.36 -44.69 20.11
C PRO A 246 32.72 -43.88 21.23
N ARG A 247 32.61 -44.50 22.42
CA ARG A 247 32.20 -43.85 23.67
C ARG A 247 33.38 -43.08 24.24
N LEU A 248 33.26 -41.75 24.29
CA LEU A 248 34.28 -40.88 24.86
C LEU A 248 34.11 -40.75 26.38
N GLU A 249 35.20 -40.43 27.08
CA GLU A 249 35.20 -40.23 28.54
C GLU A 249 34.29 -39.08 29.00
N ASN A 250 34.05 -38.10 28.12
CA ASN A 250 33.13 -36.98 28.39
C ASN A 250 31.64 -37.36 28.26
N GLY A 251 31.31 -38.62 27.90
CA GLY A 251 29.93 -39.10 27.77
C GLY A 251 29.15 -38.54 26.59
N ALA A 252 29.81 -37.82 25.67
CA ALA A 252 29.18 -37.21 24.51
C ALA A 252 28.73 -38.26 23.49
N GLY A 253 27.51 -38.10 22.99
CA GLY A 253 26.84 -38.98 22.03
C GLY A 253 26.74 -38.39 20.64
N TYR A 254 26.11 -39.14 19.74
CA TYR A 254 25.97 -38.81 18.33
C TYR A 254 24.48 -38.66 18.00
N PRO A 255 23.90 -37.46 18.20
CA PRO A 255 22.50 -37.20 17.87
C PRO A 255 22.18 -37.51 16.41
#